data_AF-A0A965RED0-F1
#
_entry.id   AF-A0A965RED0-F1
#
_cell.length_a   1.000
_cell.length_b   1.000
_cell.length_c   1.000
_cell.angle_alpha   90.00
_cell.angle_beta   90.00
_cell.angle_gamma   90.00
#
_symmetry.space_group_name_H-M   'P 1'
#
loop_
_entity.id
_entity.type
_entity.pdbx_description
1 polymer ?
#
loop_
_entity_poly.entity_id
_entity_poly.type
_entity_poly.pdbx_seq_one_letter_code
_entity_poly.pdbx_strand_id
1 'polypeptide(L)'
;MSTFANQLKSEIARISKKEIKAENAALKKASSHYRAEIASLKRRLSALESSLSRLAKHSAASKTVEVDEDGEKSLRFRPAGFAKLRQKLGVTANEMGTLLGVTGQSVYKWEKGTARPRSNQLKAIATVRKMGKREVAELLTG
;
A
#
# COMPACT_ATOMS: atom_id res chain seq x y z
N MET A 1 -19.93 -47.09 64.78
CA MET A 1 -20.21 -48.29 63.95
C MET A 1 -20.85 -47.84 62.65
N SER A 2 -20.16 -47.97 61.51
CA SER A 2 -20.80 -47.69 60.21
C SER A 2 -21.73 -48.84 59.84
N THR A 3 -23.00 -48.56 59.58
CA THR A 3 -23.93 -49.58 59.08
C THR A 3 -23.63 -49.90 57.62
N PHE A 4 -23.99 -51.11 57.18
CA PHE A 4 -23.87 -51.53 55.78
C PHE A 4 -24.53 -50.53 54.82
N ALA A 5 -25.70 -50.00 55.17
CA ALA A 5 -26.39 -48.98 54.39
C ALA A 5 -25.56 -47.71 54.18
N ASN A 6 -24.79 -47.29 55.19
CA ASN A 6 -23.90 -46.11 55.07
C ASN A 6 -22.70 -46.40 54.17
N GLN A 7 -22.11 -47.60 54.28
CA GLN A 7 -21.01 -48.02 53.40
C GLN A 7 -21.48 -48.12 51.94
N LEU A 8 -22.63 -48.74 51.68
CA LEU A 8 -23.19 -48.88 50.34
C LEU A 8 -23.53 -47.53 49.70
N LYS A 9 -24.16 -46.61 50.45
CA LYS A 9 -24.41 -45.23 49.97
C LYS A 9 -23.12 -44.49 49.63
N SER A 10 -22.08 -44.64 50.46
CA SER A 10 -20.78 -44.01 50.22
C SER A 10 -20.13 -44.56 48.95
N GLU A 11 -20.28 -45.86 48.70
CA GLU A 11 -19.68 -46.52 47.55
C GLU A 11 -20.42 -46.21 46.24
N ILE A 12 -21.75 -46.15 46.28
CA ILE A 12 -22.56 -45.63 45.17
C ILE A 12 -22.14 -44.19 44.85
N ALA A 13 -22.03 -43.32 45.84
CA ALA A 13 -21.62 -41.93 45.62
C ALA A 13 -20.20 -41.83 45.03
N ARG A 14 -19.27 -42.71 45.47
CA ARG A 14 -17.90 -42.77 44.96
C ARG A 14 -17.88 -43.21 43.49
N ILE A 15 -18.61 -44.27 43.14
CA ILE A 15 -18.71 -44.77 41.77
C ILE A 15 -19.39 -43.75 40.87
N SER A 16 -20.53 -43.19 41.25
CA SER A 16 -21.22 -42.14 40.47
C SER A 16 -20.30 -40.95 40.20
N LYS A 17 -19.54 -40.48 41.20
CA LYS A 17 -18.56 -39.40 41.00
C LYS A 17 -17.43 -39.80 40.07
N LYS A 18 -16.98 -41.06 40.11
CA LYS A 18 -15.92 -41.58 39.23
C LYS A 18 -16.40 -41.61 37.77
N GLU A 19 -17.60 -42.12 37.52
CA GLU A 19 -18.19 -42.20 36.18
C GLU A 19 -18.43 -40.80 35.60
N ILE A 20 -19.07 -39.89 36.35
CA ILE A 20 -19.30 -38.49 35.92
C ILE A 20 -17.97 -37.80 35.58
N LYS A 21 -16.91 -38.04 36.37
CA LYS A 21 -15.59 -37.46 36.12
C LYS A 21 -14.97 -38.04 34.85
N ALA A 22 -15.13 -39.34 34.59
CA ALA A 22 -14.63 -40.00 33.40
C ALA A 22 -15.31 -39.47 32.14
N GLU A 23 -16.65 -39.41 32.12
CA GLU A 23 -17.43 -38.87 31.00
C GLU A 23 -17.11 -37.40 30.72
N ASN A 24 -17.00 -36.57 31.76
CA ASN A 24 -16.72 -35.14 31.60
C ASN A 24 -15.26 -34.79 31.35
N ALA A 25 -14.31 -35.73 31.49
CA ALA A 25 -12.88 -35.44 31.36
C ALA A 25 -12.54 -34.92 29.96
N ALA A 26 -13.07 -35.57 28.92
CA ALA A 26 -12.86 -35.17 27.53
C ALA A 26 -13.47 -33.79 27.24
N LEU A 27 -14.70 -33.55 27.71
CA LEU A 27 -15.39 -32.26 27.55
C LEU A 27 -14.65 -31.11 28.24
N LYS A 28 -14.16 -31.32 29.47
CA LYS A 28 -13.37 -30.31 30.20
C LYS A 28 -12.06 -29.99 29.49
N LYS A 29 -11.37 -31.01 28.95
CA LYS A 29 -10.13 -30.84 28.18
C LYS A 29 -10.39 -30.08 26.87
N ALA A 30 -11.44 -30.43 26.13
CA ALA A 30 -11.83 -29.71 24.92
C ALA A 30 -12.19 -28.25 25.23
N SER A 31 -12.96 -28.02 26.30
CA SER A 31 -13.36 -26.68 26.73
C SER A 31 -12.17 -25.79 27.10
N SER A 32 -11.17 -26.31 27.83
CA SER A 32 -9.96 -25.54 28.14
C SER A 32 -9.12 -25.26 26.90
N HIS A 33 -9.01 -26.24 25.99
CA HIS A 33 -8.31 -26.09 24.72
C HIS A 33 -8.97 -25.01 23.85
N TYR A 34 -10.27 -25.09 23.61
CA TYR A 34 -11.00 -24.08 22.83
C TYR A 34 -10.92 -22.69 23.45
N ARG A 35 -10.98 -22.55 24.78
CA ARG A 35 -10.78 -21.24 25.42
C ARG A 35 -9.40 -20.66 25.13
N ALA A 36 -8.35 -21.49 25.17
CA ALA A 36 -6.99 -21.06 24.83
C ALA A 36 -6.86 -20.69 23.36
N GLU A 37 -7.44 -21.49 22.45
CA GLU A 37 -7.45 -21.20 21.02
C GLU A 37 -8.19 -19.91 20.69
N ILE A 38 -9.39 -19.70 21.25
CA ILE A 38 -10.16 -18.46 21.10
C ILE A 38 -9.35 -17.26 21.59
N ALA A 39 -8.68 -17.37 22.73
CA ALA A 39 -7.82 -16.29 23.22
C ALA A 39 -6.65 -16.01 22.26
N SER A 40 -6.03 -17.04 21.70
CA SER A 40 -4.95 -16.89 20.70
C SER A 40 -5.45 -16.24 19.40
N LEU A 41 -6.63 -16.63 18.92
CA LEU A 41 -7.25 -16.08 17.71
C LEU A 41 -7.62 -14.61 17.91
N LYS A 42 -8.24 -14.27 19.05
CA LYS A 42 -8.55 -12.87 19.39
C LYS A 42 -7.30 -11.99 19.43
N ARG A 43 -6.19 -12.48 19.99
CA ARG A 43 -4.89 -11.76 19.99
C ARG A 43 -4.32 -11.58 18.58
N ARG A 44 -4.42 -12.60 17.71
CA ARG A 44 -3.98 -12.50 16.31
C ARG A 44 -4.84 -11.50 15.53
N LEU A 45 -6.15 -11.54 15.74
CA LEU A 45 -7.11 -10.64 15.10
C LEU A 45 -6.83 -9.19 15.51
N SER A 46 -6.65 -8.90 16.81
CA SER A 46 -6.30 -7.54 17.26
C SER A 46 -4.95 -7.07 16.72
N ALA A 47 -3.98 -7.98 16.55
CA ALA A 47 -2.68 -7.65 15.95
C ALA A 47 -2.79 -7.34 14.45
N LEU A 48 -3.64 -8.07 13.72
CA LEU A 48 -3.93 -7.81 12.30
C LEU A 48 -4.73 -6.52 12.11
N GLU A 49 -5.74 -6.25 12.94
CA GLU A 49 -6.46 -4.97 12.92
C GLU A 49 -5.51 -3.80 13.21
N SER A 50 -4.57 -3.99 14.12
CA SER A 50 -3.52 -3.01 14.42
C SER A 50 -2.57 -2.80 13.24
N SER A 51 -2.19 -3.85 12.51
CA SER A 51 -1.33 -3.72 11.33
C SER A 51 -2.07 -3.06 10.17
N LEU A 52 -3.35 -3.41 9.95
CA LEU A 52 -4.22 -2.76 8.96
C LEU A 52 -4.42 -1.28 9.27
N SER A 53 -4.66 -0.90 10.52
CA SER A 53 -4.81 0.51 10.89
C SER A 53 -3.50 1.28 10.71
N ARG A 54 -2.34 0.68 11.02
CA ARG A 54 -1.03 1.27 10.70
C ARG A 54 -0.86 1.42 9.21
N LEU A 55 -1.15 0.39 8.42
CA LEU A 55 -1.00 0.44 6.97
C LEU A 55 -1.94 1.48 6.35
N ALA A 56 -3.19 1.57 6.83
CA ALA A 56 -4.14 2.59 6.43
C ALA A 56 -3.61 4.01 6.74
N LYS A 57 -3.07 4.22 7.95
CA LYS A 57 -2.43 5.50 8.34
C LYS A 57 -1.19 5.81 7.49
N HIS A 58 -0.35 4.82 7.18
CA HIS A 58 0.79 5.01 6.29
C HIS A 58 0.35 5.27 4.85
N SER A 59 -0.75 4.67 4.39
CA SER A 59 -1.34 4.97 3.08
C SER A 59 -1.93 6.37 3.05
N ALA A 60 -2.54 6.85 4.14
CA ALA A 60 -3.08 8.21 4.25
C ALA A 60 -1.96 9.26 4.36
N ALA A 61 -0.88 8.97 5.09
CA ALA A 61 0.33 9.80 5.11
C ALA A 61 1.10 9.74 3.78
N SER A 62 1.02 8.63 3.06
CA SER A 62 1.50 8.54 1.67
C SER A 62 0.55 9.23 0.69
N LYS A 63 -0.73 9.43 1.04
CA LYS A 63 -1.73 10.15 0.23
C LYS A 63 -1.61 11.68 0.38
N THR A 64 -0.88 12.17 1.38
CA THR A 64 -0.42 13.57 1.44
C THR A 64 0.83 13.84 0.58
N VAL A 65 1.41 12.80 -0.05
CA VAL A 65 2.09 13.01 -1.32
C VAL A 65 1.00 12.89 -2.37
N GLU A 66 0.52 14.03 -2.88
CA GLU A 66 -0.44 14.09 -3.98
C GLU A 66 0.08 13.23 -5.14
N VAL A 67 -0.40 11.99 -5.20
CA VAL A 67 -0.47 11.23 -6.43
C VAL A 67 -1.70 11.77 -7.11
N ASP A 68 -1.50 12.71 -8.03
CA ASP A 68 -2.49 13.03 -9.06
C ASP A 68 -3.01 11.70 -9.62
N GLU A 69 -4.32 11.50 -9.47
CA GLU A 69 -5.06 10.48 -10.18
C GLU A 69 -4.91 10.74 -11.68
N ASP A 70 -3.99 10.03 -12.31
CA ASP A 70 -4.14 9.61 -13.69
C ASP A 70 -3.36 8.32 -13.91
N GLY A 71 -4.12 7.22 -13.98
CA GLY A 71 -3.68 5.94 -14.49
C GLY A 71 -3.37 5.97 -15.99
N GLU A 72 -2.56 6.91 -16.45
CA GLU A 72 -1.99 6.88 -17.79
C GLU A 72 -0.48 7.11 -17.74
N LYS A 73 0.25 5.99 -17.70
CA LYS A 73 1.68 5.88 -18.02
C LYS A 73 2.52 6.88 -17.22
N SER A 74 3.11 6.40 -16.12
CA SER A 74 4.35 6.94 -15.56
C SER A 74 5.15 7.66 -16.65
N LEU A 75 5.12 9.01 -16.64
CA LEU A 75 5.68 9.85 -17.69
C LEU A 75 7.20 9.74 -17.60
N ARG A 76 7.73 8.62 -18.08
CA ARG A 76 9.13 8.27 -17.99
C ARG A 76 9.91 9.24 -18.86
N PHE A 77 10.57 10.19 -18.22
CA PHE A 77 11.47 11.10 -18.89
C PHE A 77 12.74 10.36 -19.32
N ARG A 78 13.04 10.40 -20.62
CA ARG A 78 14.28 9.87 -21.20
C ARG A 78 15.02 11.04 -21.85
N PRO A 79 16.23 11.40 -21.38
CA PRO A 79 17.03 12.49 -21.95
C PRO A 79 17.17 12.40 -23.48
N ALA A 80 17.55 11.23 -23.99
CA ALA A 80 17.68 10.99 -25.43
C ALA A 80 16.36 11.10 -26.20
N GLY A 81 15.22 10.76 -25.58
CA GLY A 81 13.91 10.89 -26.21
C GLY A 81 13.43 12.35 -26.26
N PHE A 82 13.84 13.14 -25.28
CA PHE A 82 13.55 14.57 -25.22
C PHE A 82 14.36 15.37 -26.25
N ALA A 83 15.65 15.07 -26.41
CA ALA A 83 16.47 15.65 -27.49
C ALA A 83 15.88 15.36 -28.88
N LYS A 84 15.41 14.12 -29.12
CA LYS A 84 14.72 13.75 -30.36
C LYS A 84 13.40 14.49 -30.54
N LEU A 85 12.63 14.73 -29.47
CA LEU A 85 11.40 15.51 -29.53
C LEU A 85 11.70 16.95 -29.96
N ARG A 86 12.72 17.58 -29.39
CA ARG A 86 13.14 18.93 -29.77
C ARG A 86 13.56 19.01 -31.24
N GLN A 87 14.37 18.05 -31.69
CA GLN A 87 14.75 17.94 -33.11
C GLN A 87 13.55 17.71 -34.02
N LYS A 88 12.58 16.88 -33.60
CA LYS A 88 11.34 16.64 -34.35
C LYS A 88 10.53 17.92 -34.50
N LEU A 89 10.41 18.70 -33.43
CA LEU A 89 9.69 19.98 -33.43
C LEU A 89 10.46 21.09 -34.17
N GLY A 90 11.78 20.95 -34.33
CA GLY A 90 12.60 21.90 -35.07
C GLY A 90 12.93 23.18 -34.31
N VAL A 91 12.78 23.16 -32.97
CA VAL A 91 12.94 24.34 -32.11
C VAL A 91 14.31 24.38 -31.42
N THR A 92 14.79 25.58 -31.13
CA THR A 92 16.03 25.78 -30.36
C THR A 92 15.81 25.40 -28.89
N ALA A 93 16.90 25.19 -28.13
CA ALA A 93 16.79 24.89 -26.69
C ALA A 93 16.18 26.05 -25.90
N ASN A 94 16.34 27.29 -26.38
CA ASN A 94 15.76 28.48 -25.76
C ASN A 94 14.25 28.55 -26.03
N GLU A 95 13.81 28.29 -27.26
CA GLU A 95 12.39 28.19 -27.63
C GLU A 95 11.70 27.01 -26.92
N MET A 96 12.39 25.87 -26.80
CA MET A 96 11.87 24.77 -25.99
C MET A 96 11.76 25.17 -24.51
N GLY A 97 12.67 26.02 -24.04
CA GLY A 97 12.63 26.58 -22.71
C GLY A 97 11.40 27.48 -22.49
N THR A 98 11.14 28.41 -23.41
CA THR A 98 9.98 29.32 -23.32
C THR A 98 8.67 28.55 -23.30
N LEU A 99 8.52 27.53 -24.14
CA LEU A 99 7.34 26.64 -24.18
C LEU A 99 7.11 25.87 -22.87
N LEU A 100 8.20 25.52 -22.19
CA LEU A 100 8.16 24.76 -20.94
C LEU A 100 8.22 25.64 -19.68
N GLY A 101 8.29 26.97 -19.84
CA GLY A 101 8.46 27.92 -18.73
C GLY A 101 9.80 27.79 -18.00
N VAL A 102 10.85 27.36 -18.69
CA VAL A 102 12.20 27.18 -18.13
C VAL A 102 13.28 27.86 -18.97
N THR A 103 14.45 28.05 -18.40
CA THR A 103 15.61 28.58 -19.14
C THR A 103 16.17 27.53 -20.11
N GLY A 104 16.70 27.96 -21.25
CA GLY A 104 17.35 27.05 -22.21
C GLY A 104 18.53 26.26 -21.61
N GLN A 105 19.21 26.82 -20.60
CA GLN A 105 20.23 26.10 -19.84
C GLN A 105 19.68 24.86 -19.12
N SER A 106 18.45 24.92 -18.61
CA SER A 106 17.78 23.79 -17.96
C SER A 106 17.44 22.69 -18.96
N VAL A 107 17.00 23.07 -20.17
CA VAL A 107 16.74 22.15 -21.28
C VAL A 107 18.03 21.40 -21.65
N TYR A 108 19.16 22.09 -21.78
CA TYR A 108 20.46 21.45 -22.03
C TYR A 108 20.88 20.48 -20.93
N LYS A 109 20.68 20.84 -19.65
CA LYS A 109 20.98 19.96 -18.51
C LYS A 109 20.11 18.69 -18.52
N TRP A 110 18.88 18.77 -18.99
CA TRP A 110 17.99 17.62 -19.12
C TRP A 110 18.34 16.73 -20.32
N GLU A 111 18.71 17.33 -21.46
CA GLU A 111 19.18 16.60 -22.63
C GLU A 111 20.48 15.83 -22.32
N LYS A 112 21.38 16.45 -21.56
CA LYS A 112 22.63 15.83 -21.08
C LYS A 112 22.42 14.84 -19.92
N GLY A 113 21.21 14.76 -19.36
CA GLY A 113 20.89 13.88 -18.23
C GLY A 113 21.51 14.29 -16.89
N THR A 114 22.14 15.46 -16.81
CA THR A 114 22.75 16.00 -15.58
C THR A 114 21.69 16.42 -14.55
N ALA A 115 20.51 16.81 -15.01
CA ALA A 115 19.37 17.14 -14.15
C ALA A 115 18.10 16.44 -14.66
N ARG A 116 17.14 16.22 -13.76
CA ARG A 116 15.82 15.67 -14.08
C ARG A 116 14.73 16.74 -13.95
N PRO A 117 13.75 16.81 -14.87
CA PRO A 117 12.62 17.72 -14.73
C PRO A 117 11.78 17.38 -13.50
N ARG A 118 11.27 18.40 -12.82
CA ARG A 118 10.30 18.26 -11.71
C ARG A 118 8.92 17.85 -12.23
N SER A 119 8.03 17.40 -11.34
CA SER A 119 6.67 16.96 -11.68
C SER A 119 5.92 17.93 -12.60
N ASN A 120 5.90 19.23 -12.26
CA ASN A 120 5.24 20.26 -13.08
C ASN A 120 5.84 20.37 -14.49
N GLN A 121 7.16 20.21 -14.62
CA GLN A 121 7.86 20.26 -15.90
C GLN A 121 7.62 18.99 -16.72
N LEU A 122 7.43 17.83 -16.07
CA LEU A 122 7.06 16.59 -16.76
C LEU A 122 5.66 16.67 -17.36
N LYS A 123 4.71 17.32 -16.67
CA LYS A 123 3.37 17.61 -17.22
C LYS A 123 3.48 18.53 -18.45
N ALA A 124 4.26 19.61 -18.37
CA ALA A 124 4.51 20.50 -19.51
C ALA A 124 5.21 19.79 -20.70
N ILE A 125 6.14 18.88 -20.43
CA ILE A 125 6.77 18.08 -21.48
C ILE A 125 5.77 17.11 -22.12
N ALA A 126 4.81 16.59 -21.34
CA ALA A 126 3.77 15.70 -21.85
C ALA A 126 2.78 16.43 -22.76
N THR A 127 2.41 17.68 -22.42
CA THR A 127 1.58 18.52 -23.30
C THR A 127 2.32 18.83 -24.59
N VAL A 128 3.57 19.31 -24.53
CA VAL A 128 4.38 19.59 -25.72
C VAL A 128 4.63 18.35 -26.59
N ARG A 129 4.70 17.14 -26.00
CA ARG A 129 4.81 15.89 -26.77
C ARG A 129 3.55 15.58 -27.59
N LYS A 130 2.37 15.98 -27.11
CA LYS A 130 1.11 15.84 -27.84
C LYS A 130 0.96 16.90 -28.93
N MET A 131 1.71 18.00 -28.84
CA MET A 131 1.64 19.11 -29.78
C MET A 131 2.39 18.84 -31.10
N GLY A 132 1.83 19.35 -32.19
CA GLY A 132 2.43 19.30 -33.51
C GLY A 132 3.41 20.45 -33.77
N LYS A 133 4.24 20.35 -34.83
CA LYS A 133 5.18 21.43 -35.21
C LYS A 133 4.47 22.76 -35.47
N ARG A 134 3.23 22.73 -35.98
CA ARG A 134 2.42 23.92 -36.30
C ARG A 134 1.97 24.66 -35.04
N GLU A 135 1.44 23.94 -34.07
CA GLU A 135 1.00 24.49 -32.78
C GLU A 135 2.17 25.07 -31.98
N VAL A 136 3.33 24.41 -32.05
CA VAL A 136 4.55 24.90 -31.42
C VAL A 136 5.07 26.18 -32.08
N ALA A 137 4.96 26.30 -33.41
CA ALA A 137 5.34 27.51 -34.12
C ALA A 137 4.41 28.68 -33.77
N GLU A 138 3.09 28.46 -33.74
CA GLU A 138 2.11 29.48 -33.36
C GLU A 138 2.36 30.05 -31.96
N LEU A 139 2.71 29.20 -31.00
CA LEU A 139 3.03 29.60 -29.62
C LEU A 139 4.38 30.31 -29.45
N LEU A 140 5.27 30.22 -30.42
CA LEU A 140 6.55 30.93 -30.41
C LEU A 140 6.50 32.25 -31.18
N THR A 141 5.51 32.42 -32.06
CA THR A 141 5.29 33.65 -32.84
C THR A 141 4.27 34.63 -32.22
N GLY A 142 3.57 34.22 -31.16
CA GLY A 142 2.70 35.08 -30.35
C GLY A 142 3.41 35.62 -29.12
#